data_AF-A0AB35Y7C9-F1
#
_entry.id   AF-A0AB35Y7C9-F1
#
_cell.length_a   1.000
_cell.length_b   1.000
_cell.length_c   1.000
_cell.angle_alpha   90.00
_cell.angle_beta   90.00
_cell.angle_gamma   90.00
#
_symmetry.space_group_name_H-M   'P 1'
#
loop_
_entity.id
_entity.type
_entity.pdbx_description
1 polymer ?
#
loop_
_entity_poly.entity_id
_entity_poly.type
_entity_poly.pdbx_seq_one_letter_code
_entity_poly.pdbx_strand_id
1 'polypeptide(L)'
;MEIGLTPDEFFHSTVTDNYQNLSPETSTIFKVLQTGQPILYYEQQLTTLNGFSYLSLCSTYPIMEQGKSVGGIEFSKHFYESKQIKYLDNFLGYKLYRHNHTTYRLEDFITTNADTKE
;
A
#
# COMPACT_ATOMS: atom_id res chain seq x y z
N MET A 1 -16.38 11.64 8.58
CA MET A 1 -15.82 10.33 8.20
C MET A 1 -14.73 10.62 7.20
N GLU A 2 -13.49 10.34 7.59
CA GLU A 2 -12.32 10.52 6.75
C GLU A 2 -12.06 9.19 6.05
N ILE A 3 -11.84 9.20 4.74
CA ILE A 3 -11.51 7.96 4.02
C ILE A 3 -10.03 7.68 4.21
N GLY A 4 -9.64 6.41 4.28
CA GLY A 4 -8.24 6.01 4.13
C GLY A 4 -7.37 6.29 5.33
N LEU A 5 -6.06 6.26 5.08
CA LEU A 5 -4.99 6.48 6.06
C LEU A 5 -4.09 7.61 5.56
N THR A 6 -3.64 8.44 6.47
CA THR A 6 -2.62 9.45 6.21
C THR A 6 -1.23 8.81 6.15
N PRO A 7 -0.24 9.43 5.49
CA PRO A 7 1.14 8.93 5.49
C PRO A 7 1.70 8.80 6.91
N ASP A 8 1.42 9.77 7.78
CA ASP A 8 1.90 9.80 9.16
C ASP A 8 1.39 8.61 9.99
N GLU A 9 0.12 8.21 9.78
CA GLU A 9 -0.46 7.00 10.36
C GLU A 9 0.22 5.72 9.85
N PHE A 10 0.80 5.74 8.65
CA PHE A 10 1.47 4.59 8.05
C PHE A 10 2.95 4.47 8.46
N PHE A 11 3.67 5.58 8.62
CA PHE A 11 5.12 5.56 8.91
C PHE A 11 5.49 5.11 10.32
N HIS A 12 4.55 5.18 11.27
CA HIS A 12 4.80 4.83 12.69
C HIS A 12 4.09 3.55 13.12
N SER A 13 3.58 2.78 12.17
CA SER A 13 2.77 1.60 12.44
C SER A 13 3.12 0.44 11.50
N THR A 14 2.70 -0.76 11.88
CA THR A 14 2.75 -1.92 11.01
C THR A 14 1.62 -1.84 9.98
N VAL A 15 1.80 -2.44 8.80
CA VAL A 15 0.79 -2.47 7.72
C VAL A 15 -0.61 -2.94 8.16
N THR A 16 -0.69 -3.68 9.28
CA THR A 16 -1.93 -4.21 9.87
C THR A 16 -2.62 -3.26 10.84
N ASP A 17 -1.88 -2.38 11.52
CA ASP A 17 -2.34 -1.68 12.74
C ASP A 17 -3.51 -0.73 12.49
N ASN A 18 -3.64 -0.28 11.24
CA ASN A 18 -4.64 0.68 10.81
C ASN A 18 -5.96 0.03 10.33
N TYR A 19 -6.09 -1.29 10.48
CA TYR A 19 -7.24 -2.05 10.00
C TYR A 19 -7.83 -2.93 11.09
N GLN A 20 -9.15 -3.01 11.14
CA GLN A 20 -9.89 -3.87 12.09
C GLN A 20 -9.86 -5.34 11.69
N ASN A 21 -9.65 -5.63 10.41
CA ASN A 21 -9.77 -6.95 9.81
C ASN A 21 -8.52 -7.41 9.05
N LEU A 22 -7.37 -6.80 9.32
CA LEU A 22 -6.08 -7.19 8.78
C LEU A 22 -5.14 -7.60 9.92
N SER A 23 -4.65 -8.83 9.89
CA SER A 23 -3.67 -9.35 10.84
C SER A 23 -2.45 -9.86 10.10
N PRO A 24 -1.33 -10.18 10.79
CA PRO A 24 -0.19 -10.80 10.14
C PRO A 24 -0.53 -12.09 9.37
N GLU A 25 -1.53 -12.85 9.81
CA GLU A 25 -1.97 -14.08 9.17
C GLU A 25 -2.80 -13.83 7.90
N THR A 26 -3.55 -12.73 7.85
CA THR A 26 -4.39 -12.37 6.68
C THR A 26 -3.72 -11.38 5.74
N SER A 27 -2.62 -10.75 6.15
CA SER A 27 -1.87 -9.79 5.35
C SER A 27 -1.05 -10.46 4.25
N THR A 28 -1.27 -10.00 3.01
CA THR A 28 -0.49 -10.37 1.83
C THR A 28 0.99 -10.03 1.99
N ILE A 29 1.32 -8.86 2.56
CA ILE A 29 2.71 -8.44 2.85
C ILE A 29 3.41 -9.45 3.77
N PHE A 30 2.80 -9.78 4.92
CA PHE A 30 3.40 -10.73 5.86
C PHE A 30 3.57 -12.11 5.24
N LYS A 31 2.59 -12.55 4.45
CA LYS A 31 2.64 -13.85 3.81
C LYS A 31 3.75 -13.94 2.76
N VAL A 32 4.00 -12.90 1.96
CA VAL A 32 5.15 -12.92 1.02
C VAL A 32 6.48 -12.84 1.75
N LEU A 33 6.56 -12.09 2.85
CA LEU A 33 7.78 -12.02 3.69
C LEU A 33 8.13 -13.39 4.27
N GLN A 34 7.13 -14.13 4.75
CA GLN A 34 7.32 -15.46 5.34
C GLN A 34 7.66 -16.52 4.29
N THR A 35 7.02 -16.47 3.12
CA THR A 35 7.10 -17.54 2.13
C THR A 35 8.15 -17.29 1.04
N GLY A 36 8.53 -16.03 0.82
CA GLY A 36 9.33 -15.62 -0.34
C GLY A 36 8.63 -15.85 -1.68
N GLN A 37 7.31 -16.07 -1.69
CA GLN A 37 6.52 -16.32 -2.91
C GLN A 37 5.54 -15.16 -3.17
N PRO A 38 5.34 -14.75 -4.43
CA PRO A 38 4.37 -13.72 -4.76
C PRO A 38 2.93 -14.20 -4.57
N ILE A 39 2.03 -13.26 -4.29
CA ILE A 39 0.58 -13.45 -4.24
C ILE A 39 -0.03 -12.55 -5.30
N LEU A 40 -0.77 -13.12 -6.25
CA LEU A 40 -1.28 -12.40 -7.42
C LEU A 40 -2.79 -12.30 -7.37
N TYR A 41 -3.32 -11.13 -7.79
CA TYR A 41 -4.76 -10.88 -7.94
C TYR A 41 -5.60 -11.27 -6.72
N TYR A 42 -5.09 -11.01 -5.52
CA TYR A 42 -5.80 -11.30 -4.28
C TYR A 42 -6.83 -10.21 -4.00
N GLU A 43 -8.09 -10.62 -3.92
CA GLU A 43 -9.19 -9.73 -3.57
C GLU A 43 -9.51 -9.86 -2.07
N GLN A 44 -9.56 -8.73 -1.38
CA GLN A 44 -9.92 -8.65 0.03
C GLN A 44 -10.68 -7.38 0.35
N GLN A 45 -11.59 -7.47 1.31
CA GLN A 45 -12.22 -6.29 1.90
C GLN A 45 -11.36 -5.79 3.05
N LEU A 46 -11.02 -4.51 3.07
CA LEU A 46 -10.28 -3.86 4.14
C LEU A 46 -11.18 -2.88 4.87
N THR A 47 -11.09 -2.85 6.20
CA THR A 47 -11.87 -1.97 7.08
C THR A 47 -10.93 -1.23 8.01
N THR A 48 -10.83 0.08 7.83
CA THR A 48 -9.99 0.97 8.64
C THR A 48 -10.53 1.11 10.08
N LEU A 49 -9.70 1.60 11.01
CA LEU A 49 -10.10 1.79 12.41
C LEU A 49 -11.33 2.69 12.61
N ASN A 50 -11.58 3.64 11.69
CA ASN A 50 -12.74 4.52 11.76
C ASN A 50 -14.03 3.90 11.19
N GLY A 51 -13.99 2.63 10.77
CA GLY A 51 -15.11 1.87 10.24
C GLY A 51 -15.33 2.01 8.73
N PHE A 52 -14.44 2.71 8.01
CA PHE A 52 -14.52 2.79 6.56
C PHE A 52 -14.02 1.50 5.91
N SER A 53 -14.89 0.84 5.14
CA SER A 53 -14.58 -0.39 4.39
C SER A 53 -14.51 -0.16 2.88
N TYR A 54 -13.57 -0.84 2.21
CA TYR A 54 -13.42 -0.84 0.76
C TYR A 54 -12.90 -2.19 0.25
N LEU A 55 -13.10 -2.47 -1.03
CA LEU A 55 -12.56 -3.66 -1.68
C LEU A 55 -11.19 -3.34 -2.28
N SER A 56 -10.20 -4.19 -2.05
CA SER A 56 -8.87 -4.10 -2.61
C SER A 56 -8.57 -5.34 -3.45
N LEU A 57 -8.15 -5.13 -4.70
CA LEU A 57 -7.55 -6.16 -5.54
C LEU A 57 -6.05 -5.86 -5.61
N CYS A 58 -5.23 -6.74 -5.06
CA CYS A 58 -3.79 -6.52 -4.97
C CYS A 58 -2.94 -7.67 -5.50
N SER A 59 -1.73 -7.34 -5.93
CA SER A 59 -0.66 -8.30 -6.14
C SER A 59 0.54 -7.89 -5.30
N THR A 60 1.04 -8.81 -4.51
CA THR A 60 2.12 -8.58 -3.56
C THR A 60 3.33 -9.43 -3.93
N TYR A 61 4.51 -8.81 -3.94
CA TYR A 61 5.77 -9.45 -4.28
C TYR A 61 6.76 -9.29 -3.12
N PRO A 62 7.53 -10.34 -2.79
CA PRO A 62 8.64 -10.18 -1.86
C PRO A 62 9.81 -9.48 -2.54
N ILE A 63 10.49 -8.61 -1.81
CA ILE A 63 11.79 -8.06 -2.16
C ILE A 63 12.83 -9.04 -1.62
N MET A 64 13.65 -9.59 -2.49
CA MET A 64 14.59 -10.66 -2.17
C MET A 64 16.03 -10.17 -2.26
N GLU A 65 16.83 -10.44 -1.22
CA GLU A 65 18.27 -10.21 -1.20
C GLU A 65 18.98 -11.48 -0.73
N GLN A 66 19.93 -11.99 -1.51
CA GLN A 66 20.69 -13.22 -1.21
C GLN A 66 19.81 -14.41 -0.79
N GLY A 67 18.63 -14.56 -1.43
CA GLY A 67 17.69 -15.64 -1.16
C GLY A 67 16.82 -15.46 0.09
N LYS A 68 16.90 -14.31 0.78
CA LYS A 68 16.05 -13.96 1.93
C LYS A 68 15.09 -12.84 1.56
N SER A 69 13.88 -12.86 2.10
CA SER A 69 12.96 -11.73 1.96
C SER A 69 13.36 -10.62 2.91
N VAL A 70 13.62 -9.43 2.37
CA VAL A 70 14.01 -8.21 3.12
C VAL A 70 12.92 -7.14 3.12
N GLY A 71 11.84 -7.37 2.38
CA GLY A 71 10.71 -6.45 2.26
C GLY A 71 9.60 -7.02 1.40
N GLY A 72 8.48 -6.32 1.31
CA GLY A 72 7.36 -6.66 0.43
C GLY A 72 6.87 -5.41 -0.28
N ILE A 73 6.45 -5.55 -1.54
CA ILE A 73 5.82 -4.49 -2.32
C ILE A 73 4.44 -4.95 -2.79
N GLU A 74 3.44 -4.09 -2.60
CA GLU A 74 2.07 -4.34 -3.02
C GLU A 74 1.65 -3.34 -4.09
N PHE A 75 1.04 -3.85 -5.16
CA PHE A 75 0.31 -3.08 -6.15
C PHE A 75 -1.18 -3.33 -5.94
N SER A 76 -1.91 -2.31 -5.51
CA SER A 76 -3.33 -2.44 -5.19
C SER A 76 -4.21 -1.50 -6.02
N LYS A 77 -5.42 -1.97 -6.32
CA LYS A 77 -6.51 -1.17 -6.84
C LYS A 77 -7.66 -1.21 -5.84
N HIS A 78 -8.09 -0.03 -5.40
CA HIS A 78 -9.19 0.10 -4.45
C HIS A 78 -10.50 0.44 -5.17
N PHE A 79 -11.57 -0.21 -4.75
CA PHE A 79 -12.92 0.02 -5.25
C PHE A 79 -13.80 0.55 -4.11
N TYR A 80 -14.49 1.64 -4.39
CA TYR A 80 -15.35 2.36 -3.45
C TYR A 80 -16.79 2.33 -3.96
N GLU A 81 -17.74 2.24 -3.05
CA GLU A 81 -19.17 2.33 -3.36
C GLU A 81 -19.56 3.77 -3.76
N SER A 82 -20.60 3.92 -4.58
CA SER A 82 -21.02 5.24 -5.08
C SER A 82 -21.33 6.27 -3.99
N LYS A 83 -21.86 5.84 -2.83
CA LYS A 83 -22.10 6.71 -1.68
C LYS A 83 -20.81 7.17 -0.97
N GLN A 84 -19.72 6.43 -1.16
CA GLN A 84 -18.41 6.73 -0.58
C GLN A 84 -17.61 7.75 -1.40
N ILE A 85 -17.92 7.90 -2.70
CA ILE A 85 -17.25 8.83 -3.63
C ILE A 85 -17.25 10.28 -3.08
N LYS A 86 -18.34 10.71 -2.43
CA LYS A 86 -18.44 12.07 -1.85
C LYS A 86 -17.41 12.35 -0.75
N TYR A 87 -16.95 11.31 -0.04
CA TYR A 87 -15.89 11.45 0.95
C TYR A 87 -14.50 11.25 0.31
N LEU A 88 -14.44 10.65 -0.89
CA LEU A 88 -13.20 10.51 -1.65
C LEU A 88 -12.74 11.88 -2.14
N ASP A 89 -13.65 12.76 -2.56
CA ASP A 89 -13.29 14.13 -2.95
C ASP A 89 -12.59 14.89 -1.80
N ASN A 90 -13.02 14.66 -0.55
CA ASN A 90 -12.38 15.25 0.63
C ASN A 90 -11.02 14.60 0.93
N PHE A 91 -10.91 13.27 0.81
CA PHE A 91 -9.65 12.55 0.97
C PHE A 91 -8.62 12.88 -0.12
N LEU A 92 -9.06 13.07 -1.36
CA LEU A 92 -8.23 13.59 -2.45
C LEU A 92 -7.80 15.05 -2.18
N GLY A 93 -8.57 15.78 -1.38
CA GLY A 93 -8.21 17.10 -0.84
C GLY A 93 -7.19 17.02 0.31
N TYR A 94 -7.18 15.93 1.09
CA TYR A 94 -6.09 15.58 2.00
C TYR A 94 -4.89 15.13 1.19
N LYS A 95 -4.03 16.11 0.93
CA LYS A 95 -2.69 16.08 0.34
C LYS A 95 -1.86 14.84 0.72
N LEU A 96 -2.15 13.70 0.11
CA LEU A 96 -1.08 12.79 -0.26
C LEU A 96 -0.25 13.48 -1.36
N TYR A 97 -0.88 14.19 -2.32
CA TYR A 97 -0.16 14.76 -3.48
C TYR A 97 -0.88 15.92 -4.18
N ARG A 98 -0.21 17.09 -4.25
CA ARG A 98 -0.22 18.20 -5.27
C ARG A 98 0.17 19.53 -4.57
N HIS A 99 1.21 20.30 -4.91
CA HIS A 99 1.69 20.81 -6.20
C HIS A 99 3.04 20.22 -6.65
N ASN A 100 3.97 19.84 -5.74
CA ASN A 100 5.26 19.16 -6.07
C ASN A 100 5.68 18.10 -5.00
N HIS A 101 4.81 17.72 -4.08
CA HIS A 101 5.17 17.06 -2.81
C HIS A 101 5.11 15.53 -2.85
N THR A 102 5.95 14.93 -3.68
CA THR A 102 6.54 13.61 -3.43
C THR A 102 7.81 13.78 -2.64
N THR A 103 8.10 12.87 -1.70
CA THR A 103 9.48 12.77 -1.17
C THR A 103 10.41 12.29 -2.27
N TYR A 104 9.95 11.34 -3.11
CA TYR A 104 10.68 10.83 -4.27
C TYR A 104 9.72 10.47 -5.42
N ARG A 105 10.12 10.70 -6.65
CA ARG A 105 9.46 10.30 -7.91
C ARG A 105 10.02 8.96 -8.38
N LEU A 106 9.33 8.28 -9.32
CA LEU A 106 9.88 7.06 -9.94
C LEU A 106 11.27 7.30 -10.55
N GLU A 107 11.48 8.49 -11.11
CA GLU A 107 12.76 8.97 -11.63
C GLU A 107 13.85 9.17 -10.57
N ASP A 108 13.50 9.33 -9.29
CA ASP A 108 14.47 9.35 -8.19
C ASP A 108 14.95 7.93 -7.79
N PHE A 109 14.20 6.89 -8.19
CA PHE A 109 14.58 5.49 -8.02
C PHE A 109 15.23 4.89 -9.28
N ILE A 110 15.20 5.61 -10.41
CA ILE A 110 15.86 5.21 -11.66
C ILE A 110 17.20 5.95 -11.74
N THR A 111 18.31 5.21 -11.70
CA THR A 111 19.64 5.78 -11.89
C THR A 111 19.76 6.45 -13.27
N THR A 112 20.21 7.71 -13.28
CA THR A 112 20.58 8.43 -14.51
C THR A 112 22.05 8.21 -14.89
N ASN A 113 22.80 7.47 -14.07
CA ASN A 113 24.18 7.14 -14.33
C ASN A 113 24.28 6.05 -15.41
N ALA A 114 24.92 6.38 -16.54
CA ALA A 114 25.13 5.46 -17.66
C ALA A 114 26.02 4.27 -17.28
N ASP A 115 26.88 4.41 -16.27
CA ASP A 115 27.81 3.38 -15.82
C ASP A 115 27.13 2.28 -14.98
N THR A 116 25.90 2.51 -14.51
CA THR A 116 25.10 1.51 -13.77
C THR A 116 24.22 0.62 -14.67
N LYS A 117 24.45 0.62 -15.98
CA LYS A 117 23.73 -0.20 -16.97
C LYS A 117 24.37 -1.58 -17.25
N GLU A 118 25.32 -2.03 -16.43
CA GLU A 118 25.91 -3.38 -16.54
C GLU A 118 25.10 -4.45 -15.79
#